data_AF-A0A2P2K1Z9-F1
#
_entry.id   AF-A0A2P2K1Z9-F1
#
_cell.length_a   1.000
_cell.length_b   1.000
_cell.length_c   1.000
_cell.angle_alpha   90.00
_cell.angle_beta   90.00
_cell.angle_gamma   90.00
#
_symmetry.space_group_name_H-M   'P 1'
#
loop_
_entity.id
_entity.type
_entity.pdbx_description
1 polymer ?
#
loop_
_entity_poly.entity_id
_entity_poly.type
_entity_poly.pdbx_seq_one_letter_code
_entity_poly.pdbx_strand_id
1 'polypeptide(L)'
;MSALGSLAVILSGSLCLGLLFALFRFLHNIWWTPVRVQRLMRSQGIEGPSFRLITGNAKEIRKMRKEAMSRPMTDISHKILSRIQPHVDSWTKKYGTSFLFWLGPQAQLIVSEPEMIKEILNDKDKNYPKTDVQDYVKKLIGGGLVTSEGEKWFKMRKLANFAFNGENLKKMIPAMVASVEMMLARWKKHCGNEIDVYDEFRILTSDVISRTAFGSSYLEGKDIFDMLGKLAMLAVKNFFKIRLPGIRYSSYNLQFPA
;
A
#
# COMPACT_ATOMS: atom_id res chain seq x y z
N MET A 1 -18.78 -21.02 53.00
CA MET A 1 -18.68 -21.42 51.58
C MET A 1 -19.59 -20.62 50.62
N SER A 2 -20.35 -19.61 51.08
CA SER A 2 -21.36 -18.90 50.26
C SER A 2 -20.84 -17.71 49.45
N ALA A 3 -19.83 -16.98 49.93
CA ALA A 3 -19.32 -15.79 49.24
C ALA A 3 -18.45 -16.12 48.00
N LEU A 4 -17.59 -17.14 48.10
CA LEU A 4 -16.73 -17.57 46.99
C LEU A 4 -17.54 -18.13 45.81
N GLY A 5 -18.60 -18.89 46.10
CA GLY A 5 -19.47 -19.47 45.07
C GLY A 5 -20.24 -18.40 44.28
N SER A 6 -20.82 -17.41 44.98
CA SER A 6 -21.51 -16.28 44.34
C SER A 6 -20.57 -15.43 43.50
N LEU A 7 -19.34 -15.19 43.98
CA LEU A 7 -18.33 -14.43 43.23
C LEU A 7 -17.93 -15.18 41.94
N ALA A 8 -17.74 -16.49 42.01
CA ALA A 8 -17.41 -17.32 40.85
C ALA A 8 -18.51 -17.30 39.78
N VAL A 9 -19.78 -17.36 40.19
CA VAL A 9 -20.92 -17.27 39.26
C VAL A 9 -20.97 -15.90 38.57
N ILE A 10 -20.81 -14.80 39.33
CA ILE A 10 -20.80 -13.44 38.77
C ILE A 10 -19.62 -13.26 37.78
N LEU A 11 -18.43 -13.74 38.13
CA LEU A 11 -17.26 -13.69 37.25
C LEU A 11 -17.46 -14.52 35.98
N SER A 12 -18.01 -15.74 36.09
CA SER A 12 -18.32 -16.58 34.93
C SER A 12 -19.39 -15.97 34.01
N GLY A 13 -20.42 -15.36 34.59
CA GLY A 13 -21.49 -14.69 33.84
C GLY A 13 -20.97 -13.46 33.10
N SER A 14 -20.15 -12.66 33.77
CA SER A 14 -19.51 -11.48 33.18
C SER A 14 -18.56 -11.86 32.04
N LEU A 15 -17.77 -12.93 32.21
CA LEU A 15 -16.90 -13.46 31.16
C LEU A 15 -17.71 -13.96 29.96
N CYS A 16 -18.80 -14.70 30.19
CA CYS A 16 -19.68 -15.21 29.14
C CYS A 16 -20.32 -14.07 28.34
N LEU A 17 -20.87 -13.05 29.02
CA LEU A 17 -21.42 -11.85 28.37
C LEU A 17 -20.36 -11.13 27.54
N GLY A 18 -19.13 -11.00 28.06
CA GLY A 18 -18.00 -10.43 27.33
C GLY A 18 -17.67 -11.20 26.05
N LEU A 19 -17.65 -12.54 26.11
CA LEU A 19 -17.41 -13.40 24.95
C LEU A 19 -18.53 -13.32 23.91
N LEU A 20 -19.80 -13.30 24.34
CA LEU A 20 -20.95 -13.14 23.45
C LEU A 20 -20.93 -11.78 22.76
N PHE A 21 -20.63 -10.70 23.50
CA PHE A 21 -20.48 -9.37 22.92
C PHE A 21 -19.33 -9.30 21.91
N ALA A 22 -18.19 -9.91 22.22
CA ALA A 22 -17.05 -9.99 21.31
C ALA A 22 -17.39 -10.78 20.04
N LEU A 23 -18.08 -11.91 20.18
CA LEU A 23 -18.55 -12.74 19.05
C LEU A 23 -19.55 -11.97 18.18
N PHE A 24 -20.52 -11.29 18.79
CA PHE A 24 -21.47 -10.46 18.07
C PHE A 24 -20.78 -9.36 17.28
N ARG A 25 -19.86 -8.61 17.91
CA ARG A 25 -19.07 -7.57 17.24
C ARG A 25 -18.22 -8.14 16.10
N PHE A 26 -17.64 -9.33 16.29
CA PHE A 26 -16.87 -10.02 15.27
C PHE A 26 -17.72 -10.42 14.06
N LEU A 27 -18.87 -11.08 14.28
CA LEU A 27 -19.80 -11.47 13.22
C LEU A 27 -20.39 -10.25 12.51
N HIS A 28 -20.73 -9.21 13.26
CA HIS A 28 -21.22 -7.96 12.71
C HIS A 28 -20.21 -7.36 11.72
N ASN A 29 -18.94 -7.25 12.13
CA ASN A 29 -17.92 -6.60 11.31
C ASN A 29 -17.41 -7.47 10.14
N ILE A 30 -17.33 -8.78 10.32
CA ILE A 30 -16.76 -9.68 9.29
C ILE A 30 -17.80 -10.17 8.29
N TRP A 31 -19.07 -10.20 8.68
CA TRP A 31 -20.12 -10.77 7.84
C TRP A 31 -21.24 -9.79 7.56
N TRP A 32 -21.88 -9.23 8.59
CA TRP A 32 -23.07 -8.40 8.41
C TRP A 32 -22.77 -7.10 7.67
N THR A 33 -21.76 -6.34 8.12
CA THR A 33 -21.38 -5.06 7.50
C THR A 33 -20.99 -5.23 6.03
N PRO A 34 -20.11 -6.18 5.64
CA PRO A 34 -19.80 -6.40 4.23
C PRO A 34 -21.01 -6.73 3.37
N VAL A 35 -21.88 -7.63 3.83
CA VAL A 35 -23.08 -8.03 3.08
C VAL A 35 -24.04 -6.85 2.93
N ARG A 36 -24.24 -6.06 3.99
CA ARG A 36 -25.10 -4.86 3.96
C ARG A 36 -24.57 -3.83 2.96
N VAL A 37 -23.27 -3.52 3.02
CA VAL A 37 -22.63 -2.57 2.11
C VAL A 37 -22.70 -3.06 0.66
N GLN A 38 -22.45 -4.35 0.40
CA GLN A 38 -22.59 -4.91 -0.95
C GLN A 38 -24.00 -4.74 -1.51
N ARG A 39 -25.04 -5.00 -0.70
CA ARG A 39 -26.43 -4.80 -1.12
C ARG A 39 -26.75 -3.33 -1.39
N LEU A 40 -26.27 -2.43 -0.52
CA LEU A 40 -26.48 -0.99 -0.69
C LEU A 40 -25.83 -0.49 -2.00
N MET A 41 -24.58 -0.86 -2.26
CA MET A 41 -23.88 -0.45 -3.48
C MET A 41 -24.57 -0.99 -4.74
N ARG A 42 -25.02 -2.26 -4.72
CA ARG A 42 -25.83 -2.82 -5.81
C ARG A 42 -27.13 -2.07 -6.06
N SER A 43 -27.81 -1.62 -4.99
CA SER A 43 -29.03 -0.81 -5.13
C SER A 43 -28.78 0.56 -5.76
N GLN A 44 -27.54 1.04 -5.75
CA GLN A 44 -27.09 2.28 -6.39
C GLN A 44 -26.51 2.02 -7.80
N GLY A 45 -26.59 0.79 -8.32
CA GLY A 45 -26.04 0.41 -9.63
C GLY A 45 -24.55 0.09 -9.62
N ILE A 46 -23.88 0.10 -8.46
CA ILE A 46 -22.46 -0.25 -8.35
C ILE A 46 -22.34 -1.76 -8.20
N GLU A 47 -21.98 -2.43 -9.30
CA GLU A 47 -21.74 -3.87 -9.34
C GLU A 47 -20.33 -4.26 -8.89
N GLY A 48 -20.06 -5.56 -8.87
CA GLY A 48 -18.75 -6.11 -8.53
C GLY A 48 -18.79 -7.55 -8.06
N PRO A 49 -17.60 -8.18 -7.88
CA PRO A 49 -17.53 -9.56 -7.41
C PRO A 49 -18.18 -9.73 -6.03
N SER A 50 -18.81 -10.89 -5.81
CA SER A 50 -19.44 -11.21 -4.53
C SER A 50 -18.41 -11.23 -3.39
N PHE A 51 -18.81 -10.72 -2.23
CA PHE A 51 -18.04 -10.83 -0.99
C PHE A 51 -17.85 -12.30 -0.60
N ARG A 52 -16.64 -12.65 -0.14
CA ARG A 52 -16.34 -13.97 0.45
C ARG A 52 -15.89 -13.79 1.88
N LEU A 53 -16.45 -14.59 2.79
CA LEU A 53 -16.19 -14.49 4.22
C LEU A 53 -14.67 -14.53 4.52
N ILE A 54 -14.23 -13.71 5.47
CA ILE A 54 -12.84 -13.54 5.93
C ILE A 54 -11.88 -12.96 4.89
N THR A 55 -11.80 -13.49 3.66
CA THR A 55 -10.77 -13.10 2.69
C THR A 55 -11.21 -12.08 1.65
N GLY A 56 -12.51 -11.83 1.52
CA GLY A 56 -13.04 -11.08 0.39
C GLY A 56 -12.59 -11.70 -0.93
N ASN A 57 -12.15 -10.87 -1.87
CA ASN A 57 -11.65 -11.28 -3.17
C ASN A 57 -10.12 -11.48 -3.21
N ALA A 58 -9.41 -11.36 -2.08
CA ALA A 58 -7.95 -11.37 -2.06
C ALA A 58 -7.32 -12.67 -2.59
N LYS A 59 -7.94 -13.84 -2.34
CA LYS A 59 -7.49 -15.13 -2.88
C LYS A 59 -7.57 -15.15 -4.42
N GLU A 60 -8.67 -14.65 -4.96
CA GLU A 60 -8.89 -14.54 -6.41
C GLU A 60 -7.90 -13.57 -7.05
N ILE A 61 -7.71 -12.38 -6.44
CA ILE A 61 -6.74 -11.38 -6.92
C ILE A 61 -5.32 -11.97 -6.94
N ARG A 62 -4.89 -12.69 -5.90
CA ARG A 62 -3.59 -13.35 -5.87
C ARG A 62 -3.44 -14.40 -6.96
N LYS A 63 -4.48 -15.19 -7.21
CA LYS A 63 -4.48 -16.21 -8.28
C LYS A 63 -4.30 -15.52 -9.64
N MET A 64 -5.11 -14.51 -9.94
CA MET A 64 -5.01 -13.74 -11.18
C MET A 64 -3.64 -13.09 -11.36
N ARG A 65 -3.07 -12.49 -10.29
CA ARG A 65 -1.71 -11.93 -10.30
C ARG A 65 -0.65 -12.99 -10.54
N LYS A 66 -0.75 -14.16 -9.90
CA LYS A 66 0.20 -15.27 -10.13
C LYS A 66 0.15 -15.74 -11.58
N GLU A 67 -1.04 -15.91 -12.14
CA GLU A 67 -1.25 -16.32 -13.52
C GLU A 67 -0.71 -15.29 -14.50
N ALA A 68 -1.06 -14.01 -14.33
CA ALA A 68 -0.51 -12.92 -15.12
C ALA A 68 1.03 -12.91 -15.03
N MET A 69 1.59 -13.05 -13.82
CA MET A 69 3.04 -13.10 -13.53
C MET A 69 3.77 -14.30 -14.10
N SER A 70 3.10 -15.42 -14.34
CA SER A 70 3.72 -16.66 -14.82
C SER A 70 4.11 -16.63 -16.30
N ARG A 71 3.55 -15.70 -17.09
CA ARG A 71 3.79 -15.61 -18.54
C ARG A 71 4.72 -14.44 -18.86
N PRO A 72 5.68 -14.60 -19.78
CA PRO A 72 6.48 -13.49 -20.27
C PRO A 72 5.58 -12.47 -20.98
N MET A 73 6.01 -11.20 -21.02
CA MET A 73 5.36 -10.22 -21.87
C MET A 73 5.73 -10.51 -23.32
N THR A 74 4.71 -10.71 -24.16
CA THR A 74 4.90 -11.00 -25.59
C THR A 74 5.06 -9.74 -26.43
N ASP A 75 4.61 -8.59 -25.91
CA ASP A 75 4.69 -7.29 -26.57
C ASP A 75 5.05 -6.21 -25.55
N ILE A 76 5.85 -5.23 -25.97
CA ILE A 76 6.22 -4.06 -25.18
C ILE A 76 5.17 -2.98 -25.46
N SER A 77 4.18 -2.91 -24.58
CA SER A 77 3.05 -1.98 -24.71
C SER A 77 2.83 -1.20 -23.42
N HIS A 78 2.29 0.02 -23.55
CA HIS A 78 1.77 0.78 -22.41
C HIS A 78 0.53 0.13 -21.75
N LYS A 79 -0.08 -0.88 -22.39
CA LYS A 79 -1.24 -1.63 -21.87
C LYS A 79 -0.84 -2.67 -20.81
N ILE A 80 -0.18 -2.23 -19.74
CA ILE A 80 0.35 -3.12 -18.68
C ILE A 80 -0.65 -3.42 -17.56
N LEU A 81 -1.84 -2.81 -17.55
CA LEU A 81 -2.80 -2.95 -16.45
C LEU A 81 -3.24 -4.41 -16.25
N SER A 82 -3.53 -5.12 -17.34
CA SER A 82 -3.87 -6.55 -17.32
C SER A 82 -2.76 -7.42 -16.71
N ARG A 83 -1.52 -6.93 -16.72
CA ARG A 83 -0.35 -7.62 -16.18
C ARG A 83 -0.14 -7.32 -14.70
N ILE A 84 -0.24 -6.05 -14.30
CA ILE A 84 0.09 -5.57 -12.95
C ILE A 84 -1.13 -5.68 -12.01
N GLN A 85 -2.31 -5.36 -12.53
CA GLN A 85 -3.59 -5.40 -11.82
C GLN A 85 -4.65 -6.15 -12.66
N PRO A 86 -4.45 -7.46 -12.93
CA PRO A 86 -5.34 -8.26 -13.78
C PRO A 86 -6.80 -8.26 -13.29
N HIS A 87 -7.01 -8.21 -11.98
CA HIS A 87 -8.32 -8.11 -11.37
C HIS A 87 -9.05 -6.81 -11.73
N VAL A 88 -8.36 -5.67 -11.76
CA VAL A 88 -8.95 -4.40 -12.17
C VAL A 88 -9.31 -4.47 -13.65
N ASP A 89 -8.38 -4.84 -14.53
CA ASP A 89 -8.66 -4.97 -15.97
C ASP A 89 -9.85 -5.92 -16.27
N SER A 90 -9.87 -7.10 -15.65
CA SER A 90 -10.93 -8.08 -15.85
C SER A 90 -12.28 -7.63 -15.28
N TRP A 91 -12.29 -6.99 -14.11
CA TRP A 91 -13.52 -6.56 -13.46
C TRP A 91 -14.07 -5.29 -14.07
N THR A 92 -13.22 -4.38 -14.55
CA THR A 92 -13.66 -3.22 -15.34
C THR A 92 -14.42 -3.67 -16.59
N LYS A 93 -13.91 -4.68 -17.30
CA LYS A 93 -14.60 -5.25 -18.48
C LYS A 93 -15.94 -5.91 -18.16
N LYS A 94 -16.09 -6.40 -16.93
CA LYS A 94 -17.27 -7.18 -16.50
C LYS A 94 -18.34 -6.33 -15.83
N TYR A 95 -17.94 -5.36 -15.00
CA TYR A 95 -18.81 -4.60 -14.12
C TYR A 95 -18.85 -3.10 -14.45
N GLY A 96 -18.03 -2.64 -15.40
CA GLY A 96 -17.94 -1.24 -15.81
C GLY A 96 -16.81 -0.46 -15.14
N THR A 97 -16.80 0.85 -15.37
CA THR A 97 -15.74 1.78 -14.95
C THR A 97 -15.71 2.03 -13.44
N SER A 98 -16.83 1.81 -12.76
CA SER A 98 -16.94 1.85 -11.30
C SER A 98 -17.47 0.54 -10.76
N PHE A 99 -16.75 -0.09 -9.82
CA PHE A 99 -17.16 -1.36 -9.23
C PHE A 99 -16.62 -1.55 -7.81
N LEU A 100 -17.30 -2.39 -7.03
CA LEU A 100 -16.95 -2.71 -5.65
C LEU A 100 -16.29 -4.09 -5.53
N PHE A 101 -15.14 -4.18 -4.86
CA PHE A 101 -14.55 -5.46 -4.45
C PHE A 101 -14.12 -5.45 -2.98
N TRP A 102 -13.61 -6.56 -2.49
CA TRP A 102 -13.34 -6.77 -1.06
C TRP A 102 -11.91 -7.23 -0.79
N LEU A 103 -11.24 -6.58 0.16
CA LEU A 103 -9.99 -7.05 0.77
C LEU A 103 -10.26 -7.44 2.22
N GLY A 104 -10.44 -8.74 2.44
CA GLY A 104 -11.02 -9.20 3.70
C GLY A 104 -12.43 -8.59 3.88
N PRO A 105 -12.81 -8.12 5.07
CA PRO A 105 -14.09 -7.45 5.30
C PRO A 105 -14.10 -5.97 4.84
N GLN A 106 -12.99 -5.44 4.33
CA GLN A 106 -12.92 -4.05 3.90
C GLN A 106 -13.36 -3.91 2.44
N ALA A 107 -14.37 -3.08 2.21
CA ALA A 107 -14.83 -2.72 0.88
C ALA A 107 -13.80 -1.84 0.16
N GLN A 108 -13.68 -2.01 -1.15
CA GLN A 108 -12.82 -1.23 -2.03
C GLN A 108 -13.64 -0.80 -3.24
N LEU A 109 -13.84 0.51 -3.40
CA LEU A 109 -14.52 1.08 -4.55
C LEU A 109 -13.47 1.51 -5.57
N ILE A 110 -13.55 0.97 -6.79
CA ILE A 110 -12.80 1.47 -7.94
C ILE A 110 -13.65 2.53 -8.61
N VAL A 111 -13.02 3.67 -8.89
CA VAL A 111 -13.60 4.78 -9.64
C VAL A 111 -12.64 5.08 -10.79
N SER A 112 -13.14 5.06 -12.03
CA SER A 112 -12.32 5.28 -13.22
C SER A 112 -12.77 6.50 -14.03
N GLU A 113 -13.90 7.10 -13.67
CA GLU A 113 -14.48 8.27 -14.32
C GLU A 113 -13.70 9.53 -13.94
N PRO A 114 -13.15 10.30 -14.91
CA PRO A 114 -12.29 11.44 -14.63
C PRO A 114 -12.90 12.51 -13.73
N GLU A 115 -14.19 12.82 -13.90
CA GLU A 115 -14.87 13.84 -13.09
C GLU A 115 -14.99 13.42 -11.63
N MET A 116 -15.31 12.15 -11.37
CA MET A 116 -15.36 11.62 -9.99
C MET A 116 -13.97 11.54 -9.37
N ILE A 117 -12.95 11.14 -10.14
CA ILE A 117 -11.55 11.16 -9.67
C ILE A 117 -11.15 12.58 -9.28
N LYS A 118 -11.50 13.58 -10.10
CA LYS A 118 -11.22 14.99 -9.82
C LYS A 118 -11.93 15.48 -8.57
N GLU A 119 -13.19 15.09 -8.36
CA GLU A 119 -13.94 15.40 -7.14
C GLU A 119 -13.25 14.81 -5.90
N ILE A 120 -12.94 13.51 -5.93
CA ILE A 120 -12.29 12.80 -4.82
C ILE A 120 -10.91 13.42 -4.49
N LEU A 121 -10.10 13.72 -5.50
CA LEU A 121 -8.73 14.21 -5.30
C LEU A 121 -8.65 15.70 -4.94
N ASN A 122 -9.72 16.49 -5.20
CA ASN A 122 -9.79 17.90 -4.84
C ASN A 122 -10.69 18.17 -3.63
N ASP A 123 -11.15 17.12 -2.95
CA ASP A 123 -12.02 17.21 -1.78
C ASP A 123 -11.39 18.04 -0.65
N LYS A 124 -12.00 19.18 -0.36
CA LYS A 124 -11.58 20.09 0.72
C LYS A 124 -12.21 19.74 2.05
N ASP A 125 -13.31 18.98 2.02
CA ASP A 125 -14.10 18.63 3.20
C ASP A 125 -13.54 17.39 3.92
N LYS A 126 -12.53 16.74 3.32
CA LYS A 126 -11.81 15.57 3.88
C LYS A 126 -12.71 14.34 4.07
N ASN A 127 -13.71 14.21 3.23
CA ASN A 127 -14.56 13.03 3.09
C ASN A 127 -13.77 11.81 2.59
N TYR A 128 -12.67 12.03 1.87
CA TYR A 128 -11.80 10.97 1.34
C TYR A 128 -10.41 10.96 2.00
N PRO A 129 -10.29 10.52 3.28
CA PRO A 129 -9.00 10.42 3.94
C PRO A 129 -8.12 9.35 3.29
N LYS A 130 -6.79 9.44 3.44
CA LYS A 130 -5.90 8.35 3.03
C LYS A 130 -6.27 7.06 3.74
N THR A 131 -6.14 5.96 3.00
CA THR A 131 -6.31 4.64 3.57
C THR A 131 -5.22 4.36 4.59
N ASP A 132 -5.60 3.83 5.75
CA ASP A 132 -4.63 3.41 6.74
C ASP A 132 -3.77 2.27 6.20
N VAL A 133 -2.45 2.43 6.23
CA VAL A 133 -1.54 1.41 5.70
C VAL A 133 -1.31 0.30 6.73
N GLN A 134 -1.01 -0.91 6.26
CA GLN A 134 -0.76 -2.04 7.16
C GLN A 134 0.44 -1.76 8.08
N ASP A 135 0.41 -2.28 9.32
CA ASP A 135 1.42 -1.97 10.34
C ASP A 135 2.87 -2.20 9.90
N TYR A 136 3.13 -3.25 9.10
CA TYR A 136 4.48 -3.50 8.59
C TYR A 136 4.93 -2.44 7.57
N VAL A 137 4.00 -1.85 6.82
CA VAL A 137 4.28 -0.72 5.93
C VAL A 137 4.60 0.50 6.78
N LYS A 138 3.80 0.80 7.81
CA LYS A 138 4.08 1.91 8.74
C LYS A 138 5.47 1.79 9.38
N LYS A 139 5.90 0.59 9.72
CA LYS A 139 7.25 0.35 10.27
C LYS A 139 8.36 0.60 9.26
N LEU A 140 8.11 0.32 7.99
CA LEU A 140 9.09 0.52 6.92
C LEU A 140 9.24 2.00 6.56
N ILE A 141 8.13 2.70 6.33
CA ILE A 141 8.15 4.09 5.80
C ILE A 141 7.87 5.16 6.86
N GLY A 142 7.66 4.74 8.10
CA GLY A 142 7.41 5.63 9.23
C GLY A 142 6.15 6.48 9.09
N GLY A 143 6.09 7.54 9.89
CA GLY A 143 5.06 8.58 9.82
C GLY A 143 5.49 9.74 8.94
N GLY A 144 5.76 9.49 7.66
CA GLY A 144 6.15 10.49 6.65
C GLY A 144 4.96 11.08 5.87
N LEU A 145 5.24 11.75 4.74
CA LEU A 145 4.22 12.38 3.88
C LEU A 145 3.16 11.42 3.34
N VAL A 146 3.57 10.18 3.05
CA VAL A 146 2.69 9.15 2.46
C VAL A 146 1.69 8.63 3.48
N THR A 147 2.06 8.56 4.77
CA THR A 147 1.27 7.89 5.82
C THR A 147 0.66 8.84 6.84
N SER A 148 1.12 10.09 6.91
CA SER A 148 0.59 11.09 7.83
C SER A 148 -0.60 11.84 7.22
N GLU A 149 -1.46 12.32 8.12
CA GLU A 149 -2.60 13.20 7.83
C GLU A 149 -2.60 14.44 8.72
N GLY A 150 -3.49 15.38 8.43
CA GLY A 150 -3.75 16.55 9.28
C GLY A 150 -2.56 17.48 9.46
N GLU A 151 -2.40 18.03 10.67
CA GLU A 151 -1.37 19.04 10.97
C GLU A 151 0.06 18.50 10.77
N LYS A 152 0.30 17.24 11.15
CA LYS A 152 1.60 16.58 10.95
C LYS A 152 1.96 16.51 9.47
N TRP A 153 1.02 16.07 8.64
CA TRP A 153 1.22 16.03 7.19
C TRP A 153 1.45 17.43 6.62
N PHE A 154 0.65 18.42 7.05
CA PHE A 154 0.77 19.80 6.57
C PHE A 154 2.16 20.39 6.85
N LYS A 155 2.67 20.23 8.08
CA LYS A 155 4.02 20.67 8.47
C LYS A 155 5.10 20.04 7.57
N MET A 156 5.05 18.72 7.38
CA MET A 156 6.00 18.00 6.51
C MET A 156 5.87 18.43 5.04
N ARG A 157 4.66 18.65 4.54
CA ARG A 157 4.41 19.04 3.14
C ARG A 157 4.93 20.44 2.87
N LYS A 158 4.76 21.37 3.82
CA LYS A 158 5.32 22.72 3.73
C LYS A 158 6.85 22.69 3.61
N LEU A 159 7.53 21.89 4.43
CA LEU A 159 8.98 21.72 4.37
C LEU A 159 9.42 21.11 3.04
N ALA A 160 8.76 20.05 2.59
CA ALA A 160 9.08 19.41 1.30
C ALA A 160 8.87 20.37 0.12
N ASN A 161 7.77 21.12 0.09
CA ASN A 161 7.53 22.12 -0.95
C ASN A 161 8.60 23.22 -0.95
N PHE A 162 9.10 23.62 0.22
CA PHE A 162 10.21 24.56 0.31
C PHE A 162 11.51 23.94 -0.25
N ALA A 163 11.85 22.72 0.14
CA ALA A 163 13.06 22.03 -0.33
C ALA A 163 13.03 21.76 -1.85
N PHE A 164 11.87 21.43 -2.40
CA PHE A 164 11.67 21.08 -3.82
C PHE A 164 10.99 22.19 -4.63
N ASN A 165 11.16 23.46 -4.24
CA ASN A 165 10.73 24.57 -5.09
C ASN A 165 11.65 24.74 -6.31
N GLY A 166 11.21 25.50 -7.32
CA GLY A 166 11.95 25.66 -8.57
C GLY A 166 13.39 26.18 -8.40
N GLU A 167 13.62 27.14 -7.51
CA GLU A 167 14.95 27.71 -7.27
C GLU A 167 15.89 26.72 -6.57
N ASN A 168 15.38 25.91 -5.65
CA ASN A 168 16.15 24.86 -5.00
C ASN A 168 16.41 23.68 -5.94
N LEU A 169 15.44 23.32 -6.80
CA LEU A 169 15.63 22.30 -7.83
C LEU A 169 16.73 22.69 -8.83
N LYS A 170 16.79 23.95 -9.27
CA LYS A 170 17.87 24.44 -10.15
C LYS A 170 19.26 24.19 -9.56
N LYS A 171 19.43 24.35 -8.25
CA LYS A 171 20.69 24.10 -7.54
C LYS A 171 21.07 22.62 -7.51
N MET A 172 20.10 21.71 -7.67
CA MET A 172 20.33 20.26 -7.69
C MET A 172 20.76 19.74 -9.07
N ILE A 173 20.51 20.49 -10.15
CA ILE A 173 20.81 20.08 -11.53
C ILE A 173 22.27 19.63 -11.72
N PRO A 174 23.30 20.36 -11.23
CA PRO A 174 24.69 19.92 -11.40
C PRO A 174 24.96 18.53 -10.81
N ALA A 175 24.38 18.22 -9.66
CA ALA A 175 24.51 16.90 -9.03
C ALA A 175 23.79 15.80 -9.83
N MET A 176 22.63 16.11 -10.41
CA MET A 176 21.90 15.20 -11.30
C MET A 176 22.73 14.90 -12.57
N VAL A 177 23.29 15.94 -13.20
CA VAL A 177 24.15 15.81 -14.38
C VAL A 177 25.36 14.93 -14.07
N ALA A 178 26.06 15.19 -12.96
CA ALA A 178 27.21 14.36 -12.54
C ALA A 178 26.83 12.87 -12.35
N SER A 179 25.64 12.59 -11.80
CA SER A 179 25.14 11.22 -11.65
C SER A 179 24.96 10.51 -13.00
N VAL A 180 24.41 11.23 -13.98
CA VAL A 180 24.21 10.74 -15.35
C VAL A 180 25.53 10.54 -16.07
N GLU A 181 26.46 11.50 -15.98
CA GLU A 181 27.79 11.40 -16.60
C GLU A 181 28.56 10.18 -16.08
N MET A 182 28.52 9.92 -14.77
CA MET A 182 29.13 8.72 -14.19
C MET A 182 28.49 7.43 -14.72
N MET A 183 27.15 7.39 -14.84
CA MET A 183 26.45 6.23 -15.43
C MET A 183 26.92 6.00 -16.87
N LEU A 184 26.92 7.04 -17.70
CA LEU A 184 27.37 6.96 -19.09
C LEU A 184 28.84 6.54 -19.20
N ALA A 185 29.70 7.00 -18.29
CA ALA A 185 31.10 6.58 -18.23
C ALA A 185 31.25 5.08 -17.90
N ARG A 186 30.39 4.50 -17.04
CA ARG A 186 30.34 3.06 -16.81
C ARG A 186 29.86 2.30 -18.04
N TRP A 187 28.78 2.78 -18.68
CA TRP A 187 28.22 2.14 -19.87
C TRP A 187 29.22 2.08 -21.03
N LYS A 188 30.05 3.11 -21.22
CA LYS A 188 31.13 3.10 -22.22
C LYS A 188 32.12 1.94 -22.03
N LYS A 189 32.30 1.43 -20.80
CA LYS A 189 33.16 0.28 -20.50
C LYS A 189 32.53 -1.06 -20.84
N HIS A 190 31.23 -1.11 -21.11
CA HIS A 190 30.57 -2.37 -21.47
C HIS A 190 30.82 -2.82 -22.92
N CYS A 191 31.53 -2.05 -23.75
CA CYS A 191 32.08 -2.47 -25.06
C CYS A 191 31.09 -3.24 -25.97
N GLY A 192 29.82 -2.81 -26.00
CA GLY A 192 28.78 -3.44 -26.84
C GLY A 192 28.08 -4.65 -26.22
N ASN A 193 28.39 -5.01 -24.97
CA ASN A 193 27.63 -6.02 -24.22
C ASN A 193 26.26 -5.48 -23.80
N GLU A 194 25.30 -6.39 -23.66
CA GLU A 194 23.98 -6.09 -23.10
C GLU A 194 24.10 -5.59 -21.65
N ILE A 195 23.21 -4.65 -21.28
CA ILE A 195 23.17 -4.03 -19.96
C ILE A 195 21.75 -4.18 -19.40
N ASP A 196 21.64 -4.52 -18.12
CA ASP A 196 20.37 -4.47 -17.40
C ASP A 196 20.01 -3.01 -17.07
N VAL A 197 19.17 -2.41 -17.91
CA VAL A 197 18.71 -1.02 -17.75
C VAL A 197 17.91 -0.82 -16.47
N TYR A 198 17.22 -1.86 -15.96
CA TYR A 198 16.48 -1.75 -14.71
C TYR A 198 17.43 -1.48 -13.54
N ASP A 199 18.52 -2.25 -13.44
CA ASP A 199 19.49 -2.07 -12.37
C ASP A 199 20.27 -0.75 -12.52
N GLU A 200 20.66 -0.37 -13.75
CA GLU A 200 21.36 0.89 -13.99
C GLU A 200 20.52 2.12 -13.64
N PHE A 201 19.22 2.12 -13.98
CA PHE A 201 18.34 3.23 -13.60
C PHE A 201 18.00 3.24 -12.12
N ARG A 202 17.94 2.07 -11.47
CA ARG A 202 17.84 1.99 -10.01
C ARG A 202 19.06 2.66 -9.36
N ILE A 203 20.27 2.33 -9.81
CA ILE A 203 21.51 2.94 -9.30
C ILE A 203 21.54 4.44 -9.57
N LEU A 204 21.20 4.88 -10.79
CA LEU A 204 21.17 6.30 -11.16
C LEU A 204 20.22 7.09 -10.25
N THR A 205 18.98 6.62 -10.11
CA THR A 205 17.97 7.34 -9.31
C THR A 205 18.34 7.38 -7.83
N SER A 206 18.95 6.32 -7.29
CA SER A 206 19.52 6.30 -5.95
C SER A 206 20.68 7.28 -5.78
N ASP A 207 21.60 7.38 -6.74
CA ASP A 207 22.73 8.32 -6.67
C ASP A 207 22.26 9.78 -6.73
N VAL A 208 21.29 10.06 -7.62
CA VAL A 208 20.67 11.39 -7.73
C VAL A 208 20.07 11.81 -6.39
N ILE A 209 19.27 10.96 -5.73
CA ILE A 209 18.67 11.35 -4.45
C ILE A 209 19.73 11.43 -3.33
N SER A 210 20.73 10.55 -3.31
CA SER A 210 21.85 10.62 -2.36
C SER A 210 22.59 11.97 -2.44
N ARG A 211 22.93 12.41 -3.64
CA ARG A 211 23.64 13.68 -3.84
C ARG A 211 22.78 14.89 -3.52
N THR A 212 21.54 14.88 -4.00
CA THR A 212 20.67 16.07 -3.96
C THR A 212 19.98 16.27 -2.61
N ALA A 213 19.61 15.20 -1.92
CA ALA A 213 18.93 15.28 -0.63
C ALA A 213 19.86 15.10 0.58
N PHE A 214 20.97 14.36 0.43
CA PHE A 214 21.85 14.00 1.54
C PHE A 214 23.29 14.50 1.40
N GLY A 215 23.66 15.09 0.26
CA GLY A 215 25.05 15.50 0.00
C GLY A 215 26.05 14.33 -0.04
N SER A 216 25.54 13.12 -0.31
CA SER A 216 26.28 11.85 -0.27
C SER A 216 26.32 11.20 -1.67
N SER A 217 26.56 9.89 -1.76
CA SER A 217 26.59 9.12 -3.00
C SER A 217 25.77 7.83 -2.87
N TYR A 218 25.45 7.16 -3.99
CA TYR A 218 24.84 5.82 -3.94
C TYR A 218 25.73 4.83 -3.20
N LEU A 219 27.06 4.91 -3.39
CA LEU A 219 28.01 3.96 -2.80
C LEU A 219 27.97 3.99 -1.27
N GLU A 220 27.87 5.18 -0.68
CA GLU A 220 27.74 5.35 0.77
C GLU A 220 26.39 4.83 1.31
N GLY A 221 25.31 4.94 0.53
CA GLY A 221 23.96 4.51 0.92
C GLY A 221 23.55 3.12 0.44
N LYS A 222 24.44 2.37 -0.23
CA LYS A 222 24.08 1.17 -0.99
C LYS A 222 23.33 0.14 -0.17
N ASP A 223 23.85 -0.19 1.01
CA ASP A 223 23.26 -1.21 1.89
C ASP A 223 21.86 -0.80 2.37
N ILE A 224 21.64 0.50 2.58
CA ILE A 224 20.34 1.06 2.96
C ILE A 224 19.36 0.89 1.80
N PHE A 225 19.73 1.29 0.58
CA PHE A 225 18.87 1.15 -0.60
C PHE A 225 18.51 -0.31 -0.88
N ASP A 226 19.48 -1.22 -0.79
CA ASP A 226 19.26 -2.64 -1.04
C ASP A 226 18.34 -3.25 0.03
N MET A 227 18.50 -2.86 1.30
CA MET A 227 17.61 -3.28 2.38
C MET A 227 16.18 -2.73 2.18
N LEU A 228 16.04 -1.44 1.87
CA LEU A 228 14.74 -0.81 1.58
C LEU A 228 14.04 -1.49 0.40
N GLY A 229 14.78 -1.82 -0.67
CA GLY A 229 14.26 -2.56 -1.83
C GLY A 229 13.73 -3.94 -1.44
N LYS A 230 14.48 -4.71 -0.64
CA LYS A 230 14.04 -6.02 -0.12
C LYS A 230 12.76 -5.89 0.71
N LEU A 231 12.71 -4.91 1.62
CA LEU A 231 11.54 -4.67 2.48
C LEU A 231 10.31 -4.21 1.67
N ALA A 232 10.49 -3.34 0.67
CA ALA A 232 9.43 -2.92 -0.23
C ALA A 232 8.86 -4.12 -1.02
N MET A 233 9.71 -5.01 -1.52
CA MET A 233 9.27 -6.24 -2.20
C MET A 233 8.48 -7.17 -1.28
N LEU A 234 8.91 -7.33 -0.03
CA LEU A 234 8.16 -8.10 0.97
C LEU A 234 6.82 -7.44 1.30
N ALA A 235 6.77 -6.11 1.37
CA ALA A 235 5.54 -5.36 1.61
C ALA A 235 4.52 -5.57 0.48
N VAL A 236 4.97 -5.49 -0.78
CA VAL A 236 4.13 -5.72 -1.97
C VAL A 236 3.62 -7.16 -2.03
N LYS A 237 4.49 -8.17 -1.79
CA LYS A 237 4.09 -9.59 -1.76
C LYS A 237 3.03 -9.86 -0.69
N ASN A 238 3.06 -9.12 0.42
CA ASN A 238 2.10 -9.25 1.50
C ASN A 238 0.86 -8.36 1.35
N PHE A 239 0.73 -7.52 0.33
CA PHE A 239 -0.38 -6.57 0.23
C PHE A 239 -1.76 -7.25 0.24
N PHE A 240 -1.95 -8.29 -0.58
CA PHE A 240 -3.19 -9.09 -0.59
C PHE A 240 -3.23 -10.13 0.55
N LYS A 241 -2.22 -10.11 1.42
CA LYS A 241 -2.01 -10.67 2.77
C LYS A 241 -3.15 -10.76 3.79
N ILE A 242 -4.38 -11.19 3.49
CA ILE A 242 -5.45 -11.03 4.50
C ILE A 242 -5.10 -11.71 5.83
N ARG A 243 -5.04 -10.89 6.89
CA ARG A 243 -4.85 -11.32 8.28
C ARG A 243 -6.21 -11.39 8.94
N LEU A 244 -6.41 -12.38 9.80
CA LEU A 244 -7.65 -12.51 10.55
C LEU A 244 -7.82 -11.29 11.49
N PRO A 245 -8.98 -10.63 11.48
CA PRO A 245 -9.27 -9.55 12.43
C PRO A 245 -9.11 -10.07 13.87
N GLY A 246 -8.34 -9.34 14.68
CA GLY A 246 -8.04 -9.71 16.08
C GLY A 246 -6.68 -10.39 16.27
N ILE A 247 -6.09 -11.02 15.24
CA ILE A 247 -4.72 -11.54 15.31
C ILE A 247 -3.76 -10.42 14.88
N ARG A 248 -3.48 -9.50 15.81
CA ARG A 248 -2.26 -8.68 15.72
C ARG A 248 -1.13 -9.55 16.23
N TYR A 249 -0.18 -9.93 15.37
CA TYR A 249 1.08 -10.45 15.88
C TYR A 249 1.67 -9.37 16.76
N SER A 250 1.80 -9.66 18.06
CA SER A 250 2.54 -8.82 19.00
C SER A 250 3.90 -8.58 18.38
N SER A 251 4.12 -7.35 17.96
CA SER A 251 5.42 -6.99 17.46
C SER A 251 6.35 -6.85 18.65
N TYR A 252 7.31 -7.76 18.73
CA TYR A 252 8.53 -7.51 19.48
C TYR A 252 9.04 -6.12 19.13
N ASN A 253 9.24 -5.31 20.17
CA ASN A 253 9.89 -4.02 20.11
C ASN A 253 11.31 -4.22 19.60
N LEU A 254 11.50 -4.15 18.28
CA LEU A 254 12.80 -3.82 17.72
C LEU A 254 12.95 -2.32 17.87
N GLN A 255 13.37 -1.90 19.07
CA GLN A 255 14.07 -0.64 19.25
C GLN A 255 15.36 -0.76 18.43
N PHE A 256 15.45 0.00 17.34
CA PHE A 256 16.74 0.23 16.73
C PHE A 256 17.49 1.22 17.62
N PRO A 257 18.76 0.94 17.99
CA PRO A 257 19.59 1.92 18.68
C PRO A 257 19.77 3.15 17.78
N ALA A 258 19.87 4.31 18.44
CA ALA A 258 19.99 5.64 17.85
C ALA A 258 21.20 5.79 16.92
#